data_AF-A0A9E4J0H2-F1
#
_entry.id   AF-A0A9E4J0H2-F1
#
_cell.length_a   1.000
_cell.length_b   1.000
_cell.length_c   1.000
_cell.angle_alpha   90.00
_cell.angle_beta   90.00
_cell.angle_gamma   90.00
#
_symmetry.space_group_name_H-M   'P 1'
#
loop_
_entity.id
_entity.type
_entity.pdbx_description
1 polymer ?
#
loop_
_entity_poly.entity_id
_entity_poly.type
_entity_poly.pdbx_seq_one_letter_code
_entity_poly.pdbx_strand_id
1 'polypeptide(L)'
;ALHPDGRLVLCEHGNRVVSAMPLDGERVNLADRYDGKRLNSPNDIVFHSSGAAFFTDPPYGLDGQDASENKEQEHNGIYRLDPDGTVTLLETGQTRPNGLGLSPDETVLYVANSDAAPNRYWKKYAVNDDLTLGEGEMFFDASDMVDLQGAPDGLAVDVDGNVFATGPGGVLVFSPDGRHLGTIAPAELPANTAFGGDGSTLYMTARSGLYRIATNTRGDVYAGGE
;
A
#
# COMPACT_ATOMS: atom_id res chain seq x y z
N ALA A 1 2.09 -8.76 1.50
CA ALA A 1 3.51 -8.54 1.89
C ALA A 1 4.10 -9.81 2.49
N LEU A 2 5.43 -9.87 2.65
CA LEU A 2 6.07 -10.88 3.50
C LEU A 2 6.33 -10.27 4.87
N HIS A 3 5.95 -10.97 5.94
CA HIS A 3 6.35 -10.62 7.29
C HIS A 3 7.86 -10.91 7.46
N PRO A 4 8.59 -10.19 8.35
CA PRO A 4 10.03 -10.43 8.58
C PRO A 4 10.43 -11.87 8.98
N ASP A 5 9.48 -12.67 9.46
CA ASP A 5 9.69 -14.10 9.76
C ASP A 5 9.44 -15.04 8.55
N GLY A 6 9.16 -14.49 7.37
CA GLY A 6 8.96 -15.24 6.13
C GLY A 6 7.52 -15.69 5.86
N ARG A 7 6.56 -15.40 6.75
CA ARG A 7 5.14 -15.68 6.48
C ARG A 7 4.59 -14.75 5.40
N LEU A 8 3.78 -15.30 4.50
CA LEU A 8 2.99 -14.50 3.57
C LEU A 8 1.83 -13.86 4.32
N VAL A 9 1.70 -12.53 4.21
CA VAL A 9 0.59 -11.78 4.78
C VAL A 9 -0.28 -11.21 3.68
N LEU A 10 -1.58 -11.47 3.79
CA LEU A 10 -2.58 -11.22 2.77
C LEU A 10 -3.66 -10.26 3.29
N CYS A 11 -4.02 -9.30 2.46
CA CYS A 11 -5.21 -8.48 2.63
C CYS A 11 -6.37 -9.13 1.85
N GLU A 12 -7.44 -9.52 2.55
CA GLU A 12 -8.54 -10.28 1.97
C GLU A 12 -9.84 -9.49 1.94
N HIS A 13 -10.31 -9.17 0.74
CA HIS A 13 -11.58 -8.48 0.54
C HIS A 13 -12.78 -9.30 1.03
N GLY A 14 -12.93 -10.53 0.54
CA GLY A 14 -14.13 -11.34 0.81
C GLY A 14 -14.30 -11.70 2.28
N ASN A 15 -13.20 -12.05 2.96
CA ASN A 15 -13.22 -12.37 4.38
C ASN A 15 -13.18 -11.11 5.26
N ARG A 16 -12.74 -9.97 4.71
CA ARG A 16 -12.54 -8.69 5.42
C ARG A 16 -11.52 -8.84 6.54
N VAL A 17 -10.37 -9.44 6.21
CA VAL A 17 -9.34 -9.87 7.15
C VAL A 17 -7.95 -9.56 6.59
N VAL A 18 -7.02 -9.19 7.49
CA VAL A 18 -5.59 -9.36 7.27
C VAL A 18 -5.19 -10.72 7.86
N SER A 19 -4.61 -11.60 7.05
CA SER A 19 -4.21 -12.95 7.46
C SER A 19 -2.75 -13.24 7.19
N ALA A 20 -2.18 -14.17 7.94
CA ALA A 20 -0.87 -14.75 7.66
C ALA A 20 -1.02 -16.22 7.25
N MET A 21 -0.13 -16.67 6.37
CA MET A 21 -0.06 -18.05 5.93
C MET A 21 1.43 -18.42 5.73
N PRO A 22 1.97 -19.41 6.44
CA PRO A 22 3.22 -20.05 6.04
C PRO A 22 3.07 -20.61 4.61
N LEU A 23 4.13 -20.66 3.82
CA LEU A 23 4.05 -21.09 2.41
C LEU A 23 3.48 -22.52 2.24
N ASP A 24 3.57 -23.34 3.27
CA ASP A 24 3.10 -24.72 3.36
C ASP A 24 2.04 -24.94 4.45
N GLY A 25 1.55 -23.87 5.07
CA GLY A 25 0.74 -23.92 6.29
C GLY A 25 -0.72 -23.49 6.10
N GLU A 26 -1.49 -23.65 7.18
CA GLU A 26 -2.84 -23.11 7.25
C GLU A 26 -2.83 -21.60 7.49
N ARG A 27 -3.86 -20.95 6.95
CA ARG A 27 -4.08 -19.51 7.08
C ARG A 27 -4.59 -19.18 8.49
N VAL A 28 -4.04 -18.13 9.10
CA VAL A 28 -4.46 -17.60 10.39
C VAL A 28 -4.83 -16.13 10.28
N ASN A 29 -5.91 -15.72 10.93
CA ASN A 29 -6.31 -14.32 10.96
C ASN A 29 -5.37 -13.54 11.88
N LEU A 30 -4.88 -12.39 11.40
CA LEU A 30 -4.15 -11.43 12.21
C LEU A 30 -5.05 -10.29 12.70
N ALA A 31 -5.94 -9.81 11.82
CA ALA A 31 -6.91 -8.75 12.15
C ALA A 31 -8.18 -8.91 11.32
N ASP A 32 -9.34 -8.86 11.97
CA ASP A 32 -10.67 -8.89 11.32
C ASP A 32 -11.60 -7.78 11.80
N ARG A 33 -11.22 -7.05 12.86
CA ARG A 33 -12.03 -6.03 13.52
C ARG A 33 -11.21 -4.85 14.03
N TYR A 34 -11.87 -3.72 14.12
CA TYR A 34 -11.44 -2.53 14.86
C TYR A 34 -12.65 -1.98 15.63
N ASP A 35 -12.44 -1.63 16.90
CA ASP A 35 -13.49 -1.12 17.81
C ASP A 35 -14.78 -1.98 17.80
N GLY A 36 -14.60 -3.31 17.85
CA GLY A 36 -15.70 -4.29 17.82
C GLY A 36 -16.38 -4.48 16.46
N LYS A 37 -16.14 -3.60 15.48
CA LYS A 37 -16.73 -3.62 14.14
C LYS A 37 -15.79 -4.31 13.14
N ARG A 38 -16.33 -5.01 12.15
CA ARG A 38 -15.52 -5.65 11.09
C ARG A 38 -14.82 -4.60 10.24
N LEU A 39 -13.58 -4.88 9.83
CA LEU A 39 -12.87 -4.09 8.81
C LEU A 39 -13.70 -3.98 7.52
N ASN A 40 -13.51 -2.97 6.69
CA ASN A 40 -14.21 -2.80 5.42
C ASN A 40 -13.83 -3.92 4.44
N SER A 41 -12.61 -3.84 3.91
CA SER A 41 -11.98 -4.79 3.00
C SER A 41 -10.50 -4.42 2.86
N PRO A 42 -9.62 -4.92 3.76
CA PRO A 42 -8.20 -4.58 3.74
C PRO A 42 -7.61 -4.73 2.34
N ASN A 43 -6.83 -3.75 1.88
CA ASN A 43 -6.40 -3.69 0.48
C ASN A 43 -4.90 -3.94 0.28
N ASP A 44 -4.05 -3.17 0.97
CA ASP A 44 -2.60 -3.32 0.89
C ASP A 44 -1.96 -3.20 2.29
N ILE A 45 -0.72 -3.67 2.45
CA ILE A 45 -0.01 -3.74 3.73
C ILE A 45 1.51 -3.63 3.55
N VAL A 46 2.17 -2.87 4.43
CA VAL A 46 3.64 -2.78 4.54
C VAL A 46 4.10 -3.05 5.97
N PHE A 47 5.26 -3.68 6.13
CA PHE A 47 5.86 -3.94 7.44
C PHE A 47 6.89 -2.87 7.79
N HIS A 48 6.88 -2.48 9.06
CA HIS A 48 7.92 -1.71 9.72
C HIS A 48 8.93 -2.66 10.40
N SER A 49 10.18 -2.26 10.55
CA SER A 49 11.27 -3.08 11.12
C SER A 49 11.01 -3.51 12.57
N SER A 50 10.15 -2.79 13.30
CA SER A 50 9.67 -3.17 14.64
C SER A 50 8.78 -4.42 14.66
N GLY A 51 8.33 -4.89 13.49
CA GLY A 51 7.37 -5.99 13.33
C GLY A 51 5.91 -5.53 13.28
N ALA A 52 5.62 -4.25 13.54
CA ALA A 52 4.31 -3.67 13.27
C ALA A 52 4.07 -3.57 11.76
N ALA A 53 2.81 -3.50 11.35
CA ALA A 53 2.43 -3.26 9.96
C ALA A 53 1.49 -2.09 9.84
N PHE A 54 1.60 -1.35 8.74
CA PHE A 54 0.59 -0.39 8.32
C PHE A 54 -0.26 -1.02 7.21
N PHE A 55 -1.56 -0.80 7.21
CA PHE A 55 -2.45 -1.29 6.15
C PHE A 55 -3.60 -0.32 5.87
N THR A 56 -4.15 -0.41 4.67
CA THR A 56 -5.32 0.39 4.25
C THR A 56 -6.58 -0.46 4.22
N ASP A 57 -7.70 0.15 4.60
CA ASP A 57 -9.02 -0.51 4.66
C ASP A 57 -10.10 0.26 3.89
N PRO A 58 -9.94 0.44 2.56
CA PRO A 58 -10.99 0.99 1.70
C PRO A 58 -12.14 -0.02 1.51
N PRO A 59 -13.28 0.40 0.93
CA PRO A 59 -14.48 -0.43 0.83
C PRO A 59 -14.57 -1.22 -0.49
N TYR A 60 -13.48 -1.34 -1.25
CA TYR A 60 -13.50 -1.93 -2.61
C TYR A 60 -14.06 -3.35 -2.66
N GLY A 61 -13.84 -4.14 -1.62
CA GLY A 61 -14.31 -5.50 -1.50
C GLY A 61 -15.79 -5.64 -1.12
N LEU A 62 -16.48 -4.53 -0.84
CA LEU A 62 -17.87 -4.52 -0.44
C LEU A 62 -18.78 -4.20 -1.63
N ASP A 63 -19.85 -4.98 -1.81
CA ASP A 63 -20.89 -4.66 -2.78
C ASP A 63 -21.59 -3.34 -2.40
N GLY A 64 -21.65 -2.39 -3.34
CA GLY A 64 -22.08 -1.02 -3.08
C GLY A 64 -21.04 -0.11 -2.39
N GLN A 65 -19.83 -0.62 -2.07
CA GLN A 65 -18.72 0.12 -1.44
C GLN A 65 -19.16 0.90 -0.18
N ASP A 66 -19.06 2.24 -0.19
CA ASP A 66 -19.46 3.08 0.95
C ASP A 66 -20.96 2.97 1.29
N ALA A 67 -21.79 2.67 0.30
CA ALA A 67 -23.23 2.48 0.48
C ALA A 67 -23.60 1.03 0.86
N SER A 68 -22.60 0.16 1.04
CA SER A 68 -22.85 -1.24 1.40
C SER A 68 -23.53 -1.35 2.76
N GLU A 69 -24.59 -2.15 2.83
CA GLU A 69 -25.23 -2.52 4.10
C GLU A 69 -24.29 -3.32 5.02
N ASN A 70 -23.22 -3.91 4.46
CA ASN A 70 -22.22 -4.68 5.19
C ASN A 70 -21.09 -3.82 5.77
N LYS A 71 -21.00 -2.54 5.40
CA LYS A 71 -19.95 -1.64 5.89
C LYS A 71 -20.23 -1.27 7.34
N GLU A 72 -19.33 -1.68 8.23
CA GLU A 72 -19.47 -1.41 9.68
C GLU A 72 -18.61 -0.22 10.11
N GLN A 73 -17.39 -0.07 9.55
CA GLN A 73 -16.54 1.07 9.86
C GLN A 73 -17.11 2.36 9.27
N GLU A 74 -17.03 3.44 10.04
CA GLU A 74 -17.49 4.76 9.60
C GLU A 74 -16.55 5.37 8.56
N HIS A 75 -15.27 4.98 8.59
CA HIS A 75 -14.21 5.55 7.77
C HIS A 75 -13.56 4.52 6.86
N ASN A 76 -12.91 5.01 5.80
CA ASN A 76 -11.92 4.28 5.03
C ASN A 76 -10.57 4.70 5.60
N GLY A 77 -9.89 3.80 6.31
CA GLY A 77 -8.81 4.18 7.22
C GLY A 77 -7.44 3.65 6.82
N ILE A 78 -6.43 4.31 7.37
CA ILE A 78 -5.06 3.79 7.50
C ILE A 78 -4.92 3.29 8.94
N TYR A 79 -4.48 2.05 9.10
CA TYR A 79 -4.40 1.36 10.38
C TYR A 79 -2.98 0.85 10.64
N ARG A 80 -2.65 0.69 11.93
CA ARG A 80 -1.51 -0.09 12.40
C ARG A 80 -1.98 -1.42 12.96
N LEU A 81 -1.27 -2.48 12.65
CA LEU A 81 -1.36 -3.79 13.29
C LEU A 81 -0.07 -4.03 14.07
N ASP A 82 -0.18 -4.12 15.39
CA ASP A 82 0.95 -4.40 16.28
C ASP A 82 1.25 -5.91 16.34
N PRO A 83 2.48 -6.32 16.70
CA PRO A 83 2.86 -7.74 16.78
C PRO A 83 2.00 -8.58 17.73
N ASP A 84 1.35 -7.96 18.71
CA ASP A 84 0.44 -8.63 19.65
C ASP A 84 -0.99 -8.80 19.10
N GLY A 85 -1.26 -8.32 17.88
CA GLY A 85 -2.57 -8.36 17.23
C GLY A 85 -3.43 -7.11 17.48
N THR A 86 -2.94 -6.11 18.21
CA THR A 86 -3.68 -4.85 18.42
C THR A 86 -3.81 -4.07 17.11
N VAL A 87 -5.04 -3.68 16.78
CA VAL A 87 -5.34 -2.82 15.62
C VAL A 87 -5.63 -1.40 16.09
N THR A 88 -4.88 -0.44 15.58
CA THR A 88 -5.03 0.99 15.89
C THR A 88 -5.40 1.76 14.62
N LEU A 89 -6.47 2.56 14.65
CA LEU A 89 -6.78 3.51 13.57
C LEU A 89 -5.87 4.73 13.67
N LEU A 90 -5.19 5.07 12.57
CA LEU A 90 -4.21 6.17 12.54
C LEU A 90 -4.74 7.41 11.82
N GLU A 91 -5.43 7.24 10.69
CA GLU A 91 -5.85 8.36 9.84
C GLU A 91 -7.09 7.97 9.00
N THR A 92 -7.95 8.94 8.71
CA THR A 92 -9.23 8.78 8.01
C THR A 92 -9.50 9.82 6.91
N GLY A 93 -8.59 10.77 6.71
CA GLY A 93 -8.77 11.90 5.80
C GLY A 93 -8.71 11.57 4.30
N GLN A 94 -8.21 10.38 3.93
CA GLN A 94 -8.22 9.89 2.56
C GLN A 94 -9.55 9.18 2.25
N THR A 95 -10.19 9.52 1.12
CA THR A 95 -11.48 8.91 0.72
C THR A 95 -11.33 7.46 0.28
N ARG A 96 -10.16 7.13 -0.27
CA ARG A 96 -9.82 5.87 -0.93
C ARG A 96 -8.35 5.51 -0.68
N PRO A 97 -7.93 5.34 0.59
CA PRO A 97 -6.57 4.91 0.90
C PRO A 97 -6.33 3.55 0.25
N ASN A 98 -5.25 3.43 -0.52
CA ASN A 98 -4.97 2.26 -1.34
C ASN A 98 -3.55 1.72 -1.06
N GLY A 99 -2.64 1.70 -2.04
CA GLY A 99 -1.26 1.25 -1.81
C GLY A 99 -0.50 2.14 -0.85
N LEU A 100 0.47 1.55 -0.14
CA LEU A 100 1.31 2.25 0.81
C LEU A 100 2.75 1.70 0.81
N GLY A 101 3.69 2.50 1.31
CA GLY A 101 5.08 2.09 1.47
C GLY A 101 5.85 3.04 2.39
N LEU A 102 6.89 2.51 3.03
CA LEU A 102 7.75 3.26 3.95
C LEU A 102 8.99 3.79 3.24
N SER A 103 9.50 4.93 3.68
CA SER A 103 10.86 5.38 3.34
C SER A 103 11.90 4.38 3.83
N PRO A 104 13.13 4.37 3.28
CA PRO A 104 14.18 3.44 3.69
C PRO A 104 14.56 3.53 5.18
N ASP A 105 14.40 4.70 5.78
CA ASP A 105 14.62 4.94 7.21
C ASP A 105 13.34 4.81 8.05
N GLU A 106 12.23 4.42 7.42
CA GLU A 106 10.90 4.22 8.00
C GLU A 106 10.27 5.44 8.70
N THR A 107 10.84 6.63 8.49
CA THR A 107 10.33 7.88 9.08
C THR A 107 9.19 8.52 8.28
N VAL A 108 8.91 8.03 7.09
CA VAL A 108 7.83 8.52 6.21
C VAL A 108 6.99 7.36 5.68
N LEU A 109 5.67 7.47 5.80
CA LEU A 109 4.70 6.58 5.18
C LEU A 109 4.06 7.29 3.98
N TYR A 110 4.19 6.72 2.79
CA TYR A 110 3.51 7.15 1.58
C TYR A 110 2.20 6.37 1.42
N VAL A 111 1.11 7.05 1.08
CA VAL A 111 -0.20 6.40 0.88
C VAL A 111 -0.91 6.98 -0.35
N ALA A 112 -1.35 6.09 -1.24
CA ALA A 112 -2.11 6.43 -2.43
C ALA A 112 -3.58 6.71 -2.09
N ASN A 113 -4.20 7.70 -2.75
CA ASN A 113 -5.64 7.90 -2.78
C ASN A 113 -6.20 7.58 -4.17
N SER A 114 -6.89 6.45 -4.26
CA SER A 114 -7.34 5.87 -5.52
C SER A 114 -8.76 6.33 -5.89
N ASP A 115 -8.92 7.63 -6.09
CA ASP A 115 -10.18 8.28 -6.45
C ASP A 115 -10.06 9.03 -7.79
N ALA A 116 -11.19 9.50 -8.32
CA ALA A 116 -11.19 10.43 -9.44
C ALA A 116 -10.70 11.83 -9.00
N ALA A 117 -10.39 12.70 -9.96
CA ALA A 117 -10.16 14.11 -9.64
C ALA A 117 -11.38 14.71 -8.89
N PRO A 118 -11.16 15.56 -7.88
CA PRO A 118 -9.89 16.17 -7.46
C PRO A 118 -9.13 15.37 -6.37
N ASN A 119 -9.52 14.12 -6.09
CA ASN A 119 -8.94 13.32 -5.01
C ASN A 119 -7.94 12.26 -5.53
N ARG A 120 -7.21 12.58 -6.60
CA ARG A 120 -6.31 11.63 -7.25
C ARG A 120 -4.86 11.98 -6.92
N TYR A 121 -4.37 11.48 -5.80
CA TYR A 121 -3.08 11.92 -5.25
C TYR A 121 -2.39 10.85 -4.41
N TRP A 122 -1.16 11.15 -4.00
CA TRP A 122 -0.46 10.47 -2.92
C TRP A 122 -0.20 11.46 -1.79
N LYS A 123 -0.38 11.02 -0.55
CA LYS A 123 0.07 11.73 0.64
C LYS A 123 1.33 11.09 1.21
N LYS A 124 2.06 11.87 1.99
CA LYS A 124 3.12 11.39 2.88
C LYS A 124 2.79 11.77 4.32
N TYR A 125 3.17 10.93 5.25
CA TYR A 125 2.95 11.10 6.68
C TYR A 125 4.27 10.89 7.41
N ALA A 126 4.61 11.77 8.34
CA ALA A 126 5.69 11.49 9.29
C ALA A 126 5.28 10.30 10.18
N VAL A 127 6.17 9.33 10.35
CA VAL A 127 5.99 8.21 11.29
C VAL A 127 6.74 8.58 12.56
N ASN A 128 6.00 8.72 13.67
CA ASN A 128 6.58 9.08 14.97
C ASN A 128 7.21 7.85 15.65
N ASP A 129 8.01 8.06 16.69
CA ASP A 129 8.68 6.98 17.44
C ASP A 129 7.70 5.94 18.03
N ASP A 130 6.47 6.34 18.33
CA ASP A 130 5.39 5.47 18.82
C ASP A 130 4.54 4.85 17.71
N LEU A 131 4.98 5.00 16.45
CA LEU A 131 4.34 4.55 15.22
C LEU A 131 2.94 5.15 15.00
N THR A 132 2.67 6.33 15.58
CA THR A 132 1.56 7.20 15.15
C THR A 132 1.96 8.00 13.91
N LEU A 133 0.98 8.58 13.22
CA LEU A 133 1.22 9.43 12.05
C LEU A 133 1.11 10.91 12.43
N GLY A 134 2.00 11.73 11.86
CA GLY A 134 1.87 13.18 11.82
C GLY A 134 0.78 13.62 10.84
N GLU A 135 0.64 14.94 10.64
CA GLU A 135 -0.30 15.50 9.67
C GLU A 135 0.05 15.05 8.23
N GLY A 136 -0.97 14.61 7.48
CA GLY A 136 -0.78 14.16 6.11
C GLY A 136 -0.51 15.29 5.13
N GLU A 137 0.68 15.31 4.57
CA GLU A 137 1.10 16.28 3.54
C GLU A 137 0.85 15.74 2.14
N MET A 138 0.52 16.63 1.20
CA MET A 138 0.47 16.28 -0.22
C MET A 138 1.87 15.89 -0.70
N PHE A 139 2.03 14.68 -1.24
CA PHE A 139 3.28 14.24 -1.86
C PHE A 139 3.27 14.51 -3.36
N PHE A 140 2.19 14.11 -4.04
CA PHE A 140 1.99 14.37 -5.45
C PHE A 140 0.51 14.37 -5.82
N ASP A 141 0.05 15.39 -6.52
CA ASP A 141 -1.33 15.50 -7.01
C ASP A 141 -1.38 15.18 -8.51
N ALA A 142 -2.07 14.11 -8.87
CA ALA A 142 -2.26 13.66 -10.25
C ALA A 142 -3.66 14.00 -10.79
N SER A 143 -4.39 14.90 -10.12
CA SER A 143 -5.75 15.28 -10.52
C SER A 143 -5.81 15.88 -11.92
N ASP A 144 -4.76 16.58 -12.34
CA ASP A 144 -4.64 17.19 -13.68
C ASP A 144 -4.23 16.19 -14.78
N MET A 145 -3.88 14.94 -14.43
CA MET A 145 -3.56 13.88 -15.40
C MET A 145 -4.83 13.22 -15.96
N VAL A 146 -5.78 14.04 -16.42
CA VAL A 146 -7.13 13.60 -16.84
C VAL A 146 -7.14 12.78 -18.12
N ASP A 147 -6.16 12.99 -19.01
CA ASP A 147 -6.06 12.27 -20.29
C ASP A 147 -5.41 10.88 -20.17
N LEU A 148 -4.91 10.54 -18.98
CA LEU A 148 -4.26 9.26 -18.70
C LEU A 148 -5.18 8.34 -17.91
N GLN A 149 -5.26 7.08 -18.33
CA GLN A 149 -6.00 6.06 -17.60
C GLN A 149 -5.26 5.65 -16.33
N GLY A 150 -6.01 5.42 -15.25
CA GLY A 150 -5.49 4.93 -13.98
C GLY A 150 -5.78 5.86 -12.81
N ALA A 151 -5.65 5.29 -11.62
CA ALA A 151 -5.68 5.99 -10.35
C ALA A 151 -4.46 5.54 -9.53
N PRO A 152 -3.97 6.35 -8.57
CA PRO A 152 -2.97 5.94 -7.59
C PRO A 152 -3.35 4.62 -6.94
N ASP A 153 -2.56 3.56 -7.10
CA ASP A 153 -2.88 2.22 -6.59
C ASP A 153 -1.71 1.72 -5.72
N GLY A 154 -1.08 0.59 -6.04
CA GLY A 154 0.10 0.07 -5.34
C GLY A 154 1.40 0.85 -5.59
N LEU A 155 2.35 0.79 -4.64
CA LEU A 155 3.65 1.45 -4.76
C LEU A 155 4.78 0.65 -4.09
N ALA A 156 6.01 0.95 -4.47
CA ALA A 156 7.23 0.46 -3.82
C ALA A 156 8.25 1.61 -3.67
N VAL A 157 9.17 1.48 -2.71
CA VAL A 157 10.22 2.49 -2.45
C VAL A 157 11.59 1.84 -2.63
N ASP A 158 12.51 2.56 -3.26
CA ASP A 158 13.90 2.11 -3.45
C ASP A 158 14.82 2.58 -2.31
N VAL A 159 16.07 2.08 -2.29
CA VAL A 159 17.07 2.40 -1.26
C VAL A 159 17.49 3.88 -1.22
N ASP A 160 17.26 4.63 -2.29
CA ASP A 160 17.53 6.06 -2.38
C ASP A 160 16.30 6.91 -1.98
N GLY A 161 15.19 6.25 -1.62
CA GLY A 161 13.91 6.86 -1.25
C GLY A 161 13.04 7.30 -2.43
N ASN A 162 13.36 6.90 -3.65
CA ASN A 162 12.49 7.12 -4.80
C ASN A 162 11.24 6.23 -4.69
N VAL A 163 10.07 6.81 -4.97
CA VAL A 163 8.79 6.11 -4.89
C VAL A 163 8.34 5.71 -6.29
N PHE A 164 8.20 4.41 -6.50
CA PHE A 164 7.68 3.79 -7.71
C PHE A 164 6.20 3.50 -7.50
N ALA A 165 5.33 4.41 -7.92
CA ALA A 165 3.90 4.33 -7.66
C ALA A 165 3.09 4.07 -8.94
N THR A 166 2.24 3.05 -8.92
CA THR A 166 1.29 2.79 -10.01
C THR A 166 0.20 3.86 -10.00
N GLY A 167 -0.12 4.40 -11.18
CA GLY A 167 -1.01 5.55 -11.32
C GLY A 167 -1.37 5.86 -12.77
N PRO A 168 -1.85 7.07 -13.06
CA PRO A 168 -2.22 7.47 -14.41
C PRO A 168 -1.09 7.25 -15.42
N GLY A 169 -1.31 6.38 -16.40
CA GLY A 169 -0.37 6.12 -17.50
C GLY A 169 0.77 5.13 -17.21
N GLY A 170 0.87 4.56 -16.01
CA GLY A 170 1.89 3.54 -15.71
C GLY A 170 2.42 3.61 -14.27
N VAL A 171 3.71 3.28 -14.10
CA VAL A 171 4.42 3.48 -12.83
C VAL A 171 5.12 4.83 -12.87
N LEU A 172 4.61 5.80 -12.11
CA LEU A 172 5.25 7.10 -11.93
C LEU A 172 6.39 6.93 -10.91
N VAL A 173 7.57 7.44 -11.25
CA VAL A 173 8.72 7.43 -10.36
C VAL A 173 8.90 8.83 -9.81
N PHE A 174 8.87 8.97 -8.49
CA PHE A 174 9.05 10.23 -7.77
C PHE A 174 10.37 10.21 -6.99
N SER A 175 11.10 11.31 -6.93
CA SER A 175 12.18 11.46 -5.94
C SER A 175 11.62 11.64 -4.53
N PRO A 176 12.46 11.48 -3.48
CA PRO A 176 12.01 11.63 -2.08
C PRO A 176 11.32 12.96 -1.76
N ASP A 177 11.63 14.02 -2.53
CA ASP A 177 11.04 15.36 -2.42
C ASP A 177 9.72 15.54 -3.20
N GLY A 178 9.21 14.49 -3.86
CA GLY A 178 7.93 14.51 -4.58
C GLY A 178 8.01 14.92 -6.05
N ARG A 179 9.21 15.15 -6.61
CA ARG A 179 9.34 15.49 -8.03
C ARG A 179 9.18 14.25 -8.91
N HIS A 180 8.31 14.33 -9.91
CA HIS A 180 8.16 13.30 -10.95
C HIS A 180 9.42 13.20 -11.82
N LEU A 181 10.07 12.04 -11.80
CA LEU A 181 11.30 11.73 -12.52
C LEU A 181 11.03 11.16 -13.91
N GLY A 182 9.91 10.44 -14.06
CA GLY A 182 9.51 9.77 -15.29
C GLY A 182 8.46 8.71 -15.04
N THR A 183 7.99 8.09 -16.11
CA THR A 183 6.94 7.06 -16.06
C THR A 183 7.38 5.82 -16.83
N ILE A 184 7.27 4.65 -16.19
CA ILE A 184 7.41 3.35 -16.83
C ILE A 184 6.03 2.93 -17.32
N ALA A 185 5.87 2.82 -18.65
CA ALA A 185 4.58 2.56 -19.30
C ALA A 185 4.58 1.17 -19.97
N PRO A 186 4.23 0.09 -19.25
CA PRO A 186 4.00 -1.22 -19.87
C PRO A 186 2.72 -1.21 -20.73
N ALA A 187 2.51 -2.28 -21.50
CA ALA A 187 1.39 -2.37 -22.44
C ALA A 187 0.01 -2.37 -21.75
N GLU A 188 -0.10 -3.00 -20.59
CA GLU A 188 -1.28 -2.94 -19.72
C GLU A 188 -1.00 -2.07 -18.51
N LEU A 189 -2.01 -1.34 -18.04
CA LEU A 189 -1.88 -0.46 -16.89
C LEU A 189 -1.64 -1.27 -15.59
N PRO A 190 -0.54 -1.02 -14.87
CA PRO A 190 -0.27 -1.66 -13.58
C PRO A 190 -1.25 -1.23 -12.49
N ALA A 191 -1.54 -2.15 -11.57
CA ALA A 191 -2.28 -1.93 -10.34
C ALA A 191 -1.38 -2.01 -9.09
N ASN A 192 -0.27 -2.75 -9.14
CA ASN A 192 0.71 -2.76 -8.07
C ASN A 192 2.12 -3.01 -8.62
N THR A 193 3.14 -2.71 -7.81
CA THR A 193 4.54 -2.93 -8.13
C THR A 193 5.35 -3.31 -6.89
N ALA A 194 6.39 -4.13 -7.07
CA ALA A 194 7.29 -4.51 -6.00
C ALA A 194 8.68 -4.81 -6.57
N PHE A 195 9.72 -4.59 -5.79
CA PHE A 195 11.06 -5.06 -6.11
C PHE A 195 11.20 -6.56 -5.81
N GLY A 196 12.04 -7.25 -6.57
CA GLY A 196 12.32 -8.67 -6.40
C GLY A 196 13.67 -9.08 -6.97
N GLY A 197 13.98 -10.38 -6.90
CA GLY A 197 15.33 -10.88 -7.20
C GLY A 197 16.31 -10.47 -6.10
N ASP A 198 17.42 -9.85 -6.48
CA ASP A 198 18.37 -9.22 -5.55
C ASP A 198 17.97 -7.77 -5.21
N GLY A 199 16.72 -7.40 -5.49
CA GLY A 199 16.19 -6.04 -5.34
C GLY A 199 16.32 -5.19 -6.60
N SER A 200 17.06 -5.61 -7.64
CA SER A 200 17.28 -4.81 -8.86
C SER A 200 16.27 -5.05 -9.99
N THR A 201 15.15 -5.72 -9.70
CA THR A 201 14.09 -5.97 -10.69
C THR A 201 12.77 -5.48 -10.15
N LEU A 202 12.12 -4.56 -10.87
CA LEU A 202 10.79 -4.08 -10.56
C LEU A 202 9.76 -4.95 -11.28
N TYR A 203 8.87 -5.58 -10.52
CA TYR A 203 7.73 -6.36 -10.99
C TYR A 203 6.47 -5.49 -10.98
N MET A 204 5.58 -5.68 -11.94
CA MET A 204 4.34 -4.91 -12.09
C MET A 204 3.17 -5.84 -12.41
N THR A 205 2.18 -5.89 -11.53
CA THR A 205 0.92 -6.59 -11.78
C THR A 205 0.02 -5.68 -12.60
N ALA A 206 -0.39 -6.09 -13.80
CA ALA A 206 -1.11 -5.23 -14.72
C ALA A 206 -2.24 -5.98 -15.41
N ARG A 207 -3.45 -5.83 -14.87
CA ARG A 207 -4.68 -6.45 -15.38
C ARG A 207 -4.51 -7.96 -15.59
N SER A 208 -4.24 -8.40 -16.83
CA SER A 208 -4.09 -9.81 -17.17
C SER A 208 -2.62 -10.29 -17.21
N GLY A 209 -1.66 -9.39 -17.08
CA GLY A 209 -0.23 -9.66 -17.19
C GLY A 209 0.58 -9.39 -15.93
N LEU A 210 1.78 -9.98 -15.89
CA LEU A 210 2.86 -9.67 -14.95
C LEU A 210 4.08 -9.22 -15.77
N TYR A 211 4.46 -7.96 -15.60
CA TYR A 211 5.59 -7.35 -16.30
C TYR A 211 6.78 -7.23 -15.35
N ARG A 212 7.99 -7.14 -15.89
CA ARG A 212 9.19 -6.80 -15.12
C ARG A 212 10.18 -5.98 -15.92
N ILE A 213 10.97 -5.16 -15.24
CA ILE A 213 12.08 -4.41 -15.81
C ILE A 213 13.27 -4.41 -14.86
N ALA A 214 14.48 -4.50 -15.39
CA ALA A 214 15.70 -4.32 -14.61
C ALA A 214 15.89 -2.84 -14.26
N THR A 215 16.26 -2.55 -13.03
CA THR A 215 16.48 -1.20 -12.53
C THR A 215 17.95 -0.96 -12.19
N ASN A 216 18.36 0.31 -12.21
CA ASN A 216 19.70 0.71 -11.74
C ASN A 216 19.75 1.01 -10.24
N THR A 217 18.59 0.92 -9.58
CA THR A 217 18.42 1.02 -8.12
C THR A 217 18.00 -0.34 -7.57
N ARG A 218 17.93 -0.44 -6.25
CA ARG A 218 17.41 -1.60 -5.55
C ARG A 218 16.27 -1.17 -4.64
N GLY A 219 15.24 -1.99 -4.52
CA GLY A 219 14.28 -1.85 -3.43
C GLY A 219 14.46 -2.91 -2.38
N ASP A 220 13.71 -2.76 -1.29
CA ASP A 220 13.71 -3.73 -0.23
C ASP A 220 13.11 -5.06 -0.71
N VAL A 221 13.76 -6.14 -0.34
CA VAL A 221 13.35 -7.51 -0.64
C VAL A 221 13.55 -8.34 0.60
N TYR A 222 12.61 -9.26 0.85
CA TYR A 222 12.76 -10.21 1.93
C TYR A 222 14.07 -11.00 1.76
N ALA A 223 15.02 -10.80 2.68
CA ALA A 223 16.36 -11.36 2.58
C ALA A 223 16.44 -12.85 2.94
N GLY A 224 15.37 -13.44 3.49
CA GLY A 224 15.41 -14.77 4.11
C GLY A 224 16.11 -14.75 5.46
N GLY A 225 15.51 -15.39 6.47
CA GLY A 225 16.28 -15.83 7.63
C GLY A 225 17.09 -17.07 7.27
N GLU A 226 18.35 -17.15 7.70
CA GLU A 226 19.11 -18.41 7.70
C GLU A 226 18.45 -19.46 8.60
#